data_AF-F2JQN6-F1
#
_entry.id   AF-F2JQN6-F1
#
_cell.length_a   1.000
_cell.length_b   1.000
_cell.length_c   1.000
_cell.angle_alpha   90.00
_cell.angle_beta   90.00
_cell.angle_gamma   90.00
#
_symmetry.space_group_name_H-M   'P 1'
#
loop_
_entity.id
_entity.type
_entity.pdbx_description
1 polymer ?
#
loop_
_entity_poly.entity_id
_entity_poly.type
_entity_poly.pdbx_seq_one_letter_code
_entity_poly.pdbx_strand_id
1 'polypeptide(L)'
;MDKVLLTIDWDYFINVHSQHYMSYRENQVNLLEEWYRRHLICLQRNEHLENFYNLTPFYKTFWKQAKKALKLKKTITIIVTEGHEEAYKIAKEWDCTEVYSLDAHSDLGYGGLAALEFEINCANWLGKLLKEKYINKANIIYSPYTKEDAEDFKEIMDAYEVHFLSLEELFTREIDVAAIHICRSGPWTPPWYDEALDEFIKQISESPVLQIEVKRSWQPKALNLADQINCFMGIL
;
A
#
# COMPACT_ATOMS: atom_id res chain seq x y z
N MET A 1 7.36 5.73 -25.52
CA MET A 1 7.69 5.90 -24.09
C MET A 1 6.58 5.23 -23.34
N ASP A 2 6.93 4.25 -22.52
CA ASP A 2 5.96 3.49 -21.74
C ASP A 2 5.33 4.42 -20.69
N LYS A 3 4.00 4.35 -20.56
CA LYS A 3 3.28 5.08 -19.53
C LYS A 3 3.42 4.31 -18.22
N VAL A 4 4.03 4.94 -17.21
CA VAL A 4 4.30 4.30 -15.93
C VAL A 4 3.28 4.73 -14.88
N LEU A 5 2.73 3.75 -14.16
CA LEU A 5 2.10 3.98 -12.86
C LEU A 5 3.15 3.80 -11.76
N LEU A 6 3.37 4.84 -10.94
CA LEU A 6 4.10 4.70 -9.69
C LEU A 6 3.08 4.57 -8.57
N THR A 7 2.98 3.38 -7.97
CA THR A 7 2.14 3.15 -6.80
C THR A 7 3.01 3.01 -5.54
N ILE A 8 2.56 3.61 -4.45
CA ILE A 8 3.25 3.57 -3.16
C ILE A 8 2.20 3.18 -2.13
N ASP A 9 2.36 2.00 -1.53
CA ASP A 9 1.65 1.66 -0.31
C ASP A 9 2.28 2.43 0.86
N TRP A 10 1.44 3.05 1.69
CA TRP A 10 1.84 3.68 2.93
C TRP A 10 2.48 2.69 3.92
N ASP A 11 2.11 1.41 3.88
CA ASP A 11 2.73 0.36 4.70
C ASP A 11 4.21 0.14 4.38
N TYR A 12 4.69 0.58 3.20
CA TYR A 12 6.10 0.57 2.83
C TYR A 12 6.99 1.25 3.88
N PHE A 13 6.47 2.28 4.54
CA PHE A 13 7.17 3.06 5.56
C PHE A 13 6.96 2.53 6.99
N ILE A 14 6.19 1.47 7.19
CA ILE A 14 5.79 1.03 8.53
C ILE A 14 6.47 -0.30 8.85
N ASN A 15 7.29 -0.30 9.90
CA ASN A 15 7.84 -1.52 10.45
C ASN A 15 6.82 -2.13 11.43
N VAL A 16 6.42 -3.37 11.16
CA VAL A 16 5.50 -4.14 12.01
C VAL A 16 6.29 -5.22 12.76
N HIS A 17 6.15 -5.24 14.09
CA HIS A 17 6.69 -6.34 14.89
C HIS A 17 6.00 -7.66 14.53
N SER A 18 6.78 -8.73 14.33
CA SER A 18 6.35 -9.99 13.70
C SER A 18 5.12 -10.67 14.31
N GLN A 19 4.84 -10.43 15.60
CA GLN A 19 3.68 -11.01 16.29
C GLN A 19 2.33 -10.39 15.87
N HIS A 20 2.35 -9.28 15.11
CA HIS A 20 1.15 -8.59 14.61
C HIS A 20 1.05 -8.59 13.08
N TYR A 21 1.85 -9.40 12.40
CA TYR A 21 1.74 -9.61 10.96
C TYR A 21 0.53 -10.51 10.68
N MET A 22 -0.51 -9.94 10.08
CA MET A 22 -1.79 -10.60 9.84
C MET A 22 -2.30 -10.21 8.45
N SER A 23 -3.01 -11.13 7.80
CA SER A 23 -3.73 -10.86 6.55
C SER A 23 -5.13 -10.34 6.88
N TYR A 24 -5.48 -9.19 6.29
CA TYR A 24 -6.80 -8.60 6.40
C TYR A 24 -7.37 -8.38 5.01
N ARG A 25 -8.70 -8.31 4.93
CA ARG A 25 -9.38 -7.95 3.68
C ARG A 25 -9.57 -6.44 3.63
N GLU A 26 -9.36 -5.82 2.47
CA GLU A 26 -9.76 -4.43 2.23
C GLU A 26 -11.28 -4.32 2.22
N ASN A 27 -11.84 -3.73 3.26
CA ASN A 27 -13.25 -3.37 3.34
C ASN A 27 -13.43 -2.27 4.41
N GLN A 28 -14.59 -1.62 4.42
CA GLN A 28 -14.83 -0.48 5.31
C GLN A 28 -14.74 -0.82 6.80
N VAL A 29 -15.18 -2.02 7.21
CA VAL A 29 -15.07 -2.51 8.59
C VAL A 29 -13.60 -2.56 9.01
N ASN A 30 -12.74 -3.14 8.17
CA ASN A 30 -11.33 -3.32 8.48
C ASN A 30 -10.50 -2.02 8.42
N LEU A 31 -11.04 -0.92 7.87
CA LEU A 31 -10.33 0.37 7.87
C LEU A 31 -10.14 0.93 9.28
N LEU A 32 -11.07 0.66 10.20
CA LEU A 32 -11.07 1.27 11.54
C LEU A 32 -11.51 0.32 12.67
N GLU A 33 -12.55 -0.49 12.48
CA GLU A 33 -13.05 -1.37 13.56
C GLU A 33 -12.01 -2.41 13.97
N GLU A 34 -11.31 -2.98 12.98
CA GLU A 34 -10.25 -3.95 13.25
C GLU A 34 -9.12 -3.35 14.10
N TRP A 35 -8.77 -2.08 13.87
CA TRP A 35 -7.80 -1.36 14.72
C TRP A 35 -8.31 -1.20 16.15
N TYR A 36 -9.59 -0.88 16.35
CA TYR A 36 -10.18 -0.82 17.69
C TYR A 36 -10.19 -2.18 18.37
N ARG A 37 -10.60 -3.23 17.65
CA ARG A 37 -10.59 -4.61 18.17
C ARG A 37 -9.19 -5.02 18.63
N ARG A 38 -8.17 -4.75 17.82
CA ARG A 38 -6.76 -5.03 18.15
C ARG A 38 -6.29 -4.25 19.37
N HIS A 39 -6.68 -2.97 19.47
CA HIS A 39 -6.36 -2.16 20.64
C HIS A 39 -6.98 -2.73 21.91
N LEU A 40 -8.25 -3.13 21.88
CA LEU A 40 -8.92 -3.75 23.03
C LEU A 40 -8.27 -5.09 23.44
N ILE A 41 -7.85 -5.91 22.47
CA ILE A 41 -7.11 -7.16 22.75
C ILE A 41 -5.77 -6.87 23.43
N CYS A 42 -5.00 -5.88 22.96
CA CYS A 42 -3.75 -5.47 23.61
C CYS A 42 -3.99 -4.95 25.03
N LEU A 43 -5.02 -4.14 25.25
CA LEU A 43 -5.36 -3.66 26.60
C LEU A 43 -5.69 -4.81 27.57
N GLN A 44 -6.40 -5.85 27.12
CA GLN A 44 -6.67 -7.04 27.93
C GLN A 44 -5.38 -7.77 28.36
N ARG A 45 -4.30 -7.62 27.59
CA ARG A 45 -2.97 -8.19 27.86
C ARG A 45 -2.05 -7.24 28.62
N ASN A 46 -2.52 -6.05 29.00
CA ASN A 46 -1.69 -4.95 29.53
C ASN A 46 -0.58 -4.51 28.56
N GLU A 47 -0.85 -4.57 27.25
CA GLU A 47 0.03 -4.14 26.17
C GLU A 47 -0.53 -2.88 25.50
N HIS A 48 0.34 -2.11 24.84
CA HIS A 48 -0.05 -0.96 24.02
C HIS A 48 0.16 -1.30 22.55
N LEU A 49 -0.91 -1.22 21.75
CA LEU A 49 -0.89 -1.60 20.34
C LEU A 49 0.15 -0.79 19.54
N GLU A 50 0.33 0.47 19.91
CA GLU A 50 1.26 1.42 19.30
C GLU A 50 2.72 0.95 19.38
N ASN A 51 3.07 0.15 20.40
CA ASN A 51 4.45 -0.36 20.56
C ASN A 51 4.85 -1.39 19.50
N PHE A 52 3.90 -1.92 18.74
CA PHE A 52 4.15 -2.94 17.71
C PHE A 52 4.34 -2.35 16.31
N TYR A 53 4.24 -1.03 16.17
CA TYR A 53 4.33 -0.31 14.91
C TYR A 53 5.34 0.82 15.02
N ASN A 54 6.19 0.95 14.02
CA ASN A 54 7.14 2.05 13.94
C ASN A 54 7.17 2.62 12.53
N LEU A 55 6.68 3.86 12.38
CA LEU A 55 6.81 4.63 11.16
C LEU A 55 8.26 5.09 10.98
N THR A 56 8.87 4.72 9.86
CA THR A 56 10.26 5.08 9.55
C THR A 56 10.39 6.57 9.25
N PRO A 57 11.39 7.30 9.78
CA PRO A 57 11.61 8.71 9.42
C PRO A 57 11.87 8.96 7.93
N PHE A 58 12.18 7.91 7.17
CA PHE A 58 12.50 7.99 5.74
C PHE A 58 11.37 8.62 4.90
N TYR A 59 10.09 8.47 5.28
CA TYR A 59 8.96 9.10 4.56
C TYR A 59 9.12 10.62 4.39
N LYS A 60 9.75 11.30 5.36
CA LYS A 60 10.00 12.75 5.36
C LYS A 60 11.00 13.21 4.30
N THR A 61 11.79 12.30 3.76
CA THR A 61 12.84 12.62 2.78
C THR A 61 12.67 11.88 1.46
N PHE A 62 11.75 10.92 1.40
CA PHE A 62 11.48 10.12 0.21
C PHE A 62 11.27 10.99 -1.03
N TRP A 63 10.31 11.92 -1.01
CA TRP A 63 10.01 12.74 -2.18
C TRP A 63 11.14 13.69 -2.58
N LYS A 64 11.96 14.13 -1.63
CA LYS A 64 13.17 14.90 -1.94
C LYS A 64 14.18 14.08 -2.74
N GLN A 65 14.26 12.77 -2.47
CA GLN A 65 15.13 11.85 -3.20
C GLN A 65 14.49 11.46 -4.55
N ALA A 66 13.21 11.07 -4.53
CA ALA A 66 12.46 10.71 -5.73
C ALA A 66 12.43 11.84 -6.77
N LYS A 67 12.22 13.10 -6.38
CA LYS A 67 12.22 14.25 -7.32
C LYS A 67 13.55 14.51 -8.03
N LYS A 68 14.67 14.05 -7.46
CA LYS A 68 15.98 14.17 -8.11
C LYS A 68 16.20 13.09 -9.16
N ALA A 69 15.56 11.95 -8.96
CA ALA A 69 15.75 10.74 -9.75
C ALA A 69 14.69 10.56 -10.84
N LEU A 70 13.42 10.76 -10.48
CA LEU A 70 12.28 10.50 -11.34
C LEU A 70 11.97 11.72 -12.20
N LYS A 71 11.68 11.48 -13.49
CA LYS A 71 11.24 12.53 -14.42
C LYS A 71 9.73 12.77 -14.25
N LEU A 72 9.37 13.45 -13.18
CA LEU A 72 7.97 13.81 -12.92
C LEU A 72 7.53 14.96 -13.84
N LYS A 73 6.39 14.80 -14.51
CA LYS A 73 5.75 15.90 -15.24
C LYS A 73 5.36 17.01 -14.28
N LYS A 74 5.46 18.27 -14.72
CA LYS A 74 5.09 19.45 -13.91
C LYS A 74 3.64 19.40 -13.40
N THR A 75 2.76 18.78 -14.18
CA THR A 75 1.38 18.50 -13.79
C THR A 75 1.22 16.99 -13.77
N ILE A 76 1.50 16.38 -12.62
CA ILE A 76 1.26 14.96 -12.38
C ILE A 76 0.00 14.83 -11.53
N THR A 77 -0.88 13.91 -11.91
CA THR A 77 -2.06 13.60 -11.10
C THR A 77 -1.64 12.68 -9.98
N ILE A 78 -2.02 13.06 -8.76
CA ILE A 78 -1.84 12.26 -7.56
C ILE A 78 -3.22 11.71 -7.19
N ILE A 79 -3.33 10.39 -7.10
CA ILE A 79 -4.56 9.69 -6.73
C ILE A 79 -4.31 9.00 -5.40
N VAL A 80 -5.13 9.29 -4.40
CA VAL A 80 -5.01 8.71 -3.06
C VAL A 80 -6.25 7.89 -2.77
N THR A 81 -6.07 6.62 -2.42
CA THR A 81 -7.16 5.67 -2.20
C THR A 81 -6.93 4.80 -0.96
N GLU A 82 -7.97 4.11 -0.50
CA GLU A 82 -7.89 3.21 0.66
C GLU A 82 -7.29 1.84 0.35
N GLY A 83 -7.40 1.37 -0.90
CA GLY A 83 -7.17 -0.02 -1.24
C GLY A 83 -6.43 -0.25 -2.56
N HIS A 84 -5.68 -1.34 -2.60
CA HIS A 84 -4.82 -1.74 -3.69
C HIS A 84 -5.56 -2.02 -5.00
N GLU A 85 -6.81 -2.49 -4.91
CA GLU A 85 -7.63 -2.76 -6.10
C GLU A 85 -7.85 -1.51 -6.98
N GLU A 86 -7.72 -0.30 -6.42
CA GLU A 86 -7.80 0.93 -7.20
C GLU A 86 -6.58 1.13 -8.12
N ALA A 87 -5.40 0.63 -7.74
CA ALA A 87 -4.21 0.67 -8.58
C ALA A 87 -4.43 -0.11 -9.89
N TYR A 88 -5.15 -1.24 -9.83
CA TYR A 88 -5.58 -2.01 -10.99
C TYR A 88 -6.40 -1.16 -11.97
N LYS A 89 -7.41 -0.45 -11.45
CA LYS A 89 -8.31 0.38 -12.25
C LYS A 89 -7.57 1.56 -12.85
N ILE A 90 -6.74 2.24 -12.06
CA ILE A 90 -5.93 3.38 -12.51
C ILE A 90 -5.01 2.96 -13.66
N ALA A 91 -4.25 1.88 -13.49
CA ALA A 91 -3.31 1.40 -14.52
C ALA A 91 -4.05 1.14 -15.85
N LYS A 92 -5.22 0.50 -15.78
CA LYS A 92 -6.06 0.21 -16.94
C LYS A 92 -6.64 1.48 -17.57
N GLU A 93 -7.24 2.36 -16.80
CA GLU A 93 -7.90 3.58 -17.30
C GLU A 93 -6.92 4.58 -17.91
N TRP A 94 -5.66 4.56 -17.47
CA TRP A 94 -4.63 5.50 -17.91
C TRP A 94 -3.71 4.93 -19.01
N ASP A 95 -3.98 3.69 -19.45
CA ASP A 95 -3.16 2.89 -20.37
C ASP A 95 -1.70 2.76 -19.90
N CYS A 96 -1.49 2.58 -18.60
CA CYS A 96 -0.18 2.29 -18.08
C CYS A 96 0.29 0.93 -18.61
N THR A 97 1.55 0.88 -19.03
CA THR A 97 2.18 -0.32 -19.63
C THR A 97 3.22 -0.95 -18.70
N GLU A 98 3.61 -0.20 -17.66
CA GLU A 98 4.55 -0.62 -16.64
C GLU A 98 4.12 -0.06 -15.28
N VAL A 99 4.32 -0.87 -14.23
CA VAL A 99 4.03 -0.48 -12.85
C VAL A 99 5.33 -0.53 -12.03
N TYR A 100 5.54 0.49 -11.21
CA TYR A 100 6.49 0.47 -10.11
C TYR A 100 5.70 0.48 -8.81
N SER A 101 5.79 -0.60 -8.03
CA SER A 101 5.12 -0.75 -6.73
C SER A 101 6.15 -0.64 -5.60
N LEU A 102 6.00 0.37 -4.75
CA LEU A 102 6.73 0.46 -3.48
C LEU A 102 5.80 -0.02 -2.39
N ASP A 103 6.10 -1.19 -1.83
CA ASP A 103 5.12 -1.93 -1.02
C ASP A 103 5.81 -2.86 -0.02
N ALA A 104 5.17 -3.19 1.10
CA ALA A 104 5.62 -4.29 1.95
C ALA A 104 5.27 -5.67 1.36
N HIS A 105 4.34 -5.74 0.41
CA HIS A 105 3.83 -6.95 -0.23
C HIS A 105 3.98 -6.86 -1.76
N SER A 106 4.15 -8.00 -2.43
CA SER A 106 4.31 -8.01 -3.89
C SER A 106 2.99 -7.89 -4.64
N ASP A 107 1.89 -8.28 -4.01
CA ASP A 107 0.54 -8.36 -4.59
C ASP A 107 0.45 -9.11 -5.92
N LEU A 108 1.37 -10.05 -6.13
CA LEU A 108 1.41 -10.89 -7.32
C LEU A 108 0.40 -12.03 -7.26
N GLY A 109 -0.09 -12.40 -6.08
CA GLY A 109 -1.04 -13.49 -5.87
C GLY A 109 -0.44 -14.63 -5.06
N TYR A 110 -0.83 -14.74 -3.80
CA TYR A 110 -0.44 -15.86 -2.94
C TYR A 110 -1.02 -17.17 -3.48
N GLY A 111 -0.15 -18.16 -3.75
CA GLY A 111 -0.52 -19.42 -4.38
C GLY A 111 -0.21 -19.50 -5.88
N GLY A 112 0.56 -18.55 -6.41
CA GLY A 112 1.12 -18.63 -7.75
C GLY A 112 0.10 -18.34 -8.86
N LEU A 113 0.24 -18.98 -10.02
CA LEU A 113 -0.60 -18.66 -11.19
C LEU A 113 -2.10 -18.90 -10.94
N ALA A 114 -2.44 -19.88 -10.09
CA ALA A 114 -3.82 -20.16 -9.72
C ALA A 114 -4.49 -18.97 -9.01
N ALA A 115 -3.73 -18.17 -8.24
CA ALA A 115 -4.23 -16.98 -7.55
C ALA A 115 -4.78 -15.92 -8.53
N LEU A 116 -4.30 -15.95 -9.78
CA LEU A 116 -4.70 -15.01 -10.84
C LEU A 116 -6.01 -15.40 -11.52
N GLU A 117 -6.53 -16.61 -11.28
CA GLU A 117 -7.87 -17.03 -11.74
C GLU A 117 -9.00 -16.45 -10.88
N PHE A 118 -8.70 -16.04 -9.64
CA PHE A 118 -9.68 -15.42 -8.75
C PHE A 118 -10.00 -13.98 -9.17
N GLU A 119 -11.07 -13.43 -8.58
CA GLU A 119 -11.41 -12.01 -8.70
C GLU A 119 -10.26 -11.11 -8.22
N ILE A 120 -10.18 -9.89 -8.76
CA ILE A 120 -9.20 -8.89 -8.31
C ILE A 120 -9.40 -8.68 -6.80
N ASN A 121 -8.29 -8.69 -6.07
CA ASN A 121 -8.22 -8.29 -4.66
C ASN A 121 -6.83 -7.75 -4.32
N CYS A 122 -6.66 -7.23 -3.10
CA CYS A 122 -5.39 -6.71 -2.60
C CYS A 122 -4.20 -7.65 -2.81
N ALA A 123 -4.36 -8.96 -2.68
CA ALA A 123 -3.25 -9.87 -2.78
C ALA A 123 -2.80 -10.21 -4.22
N ASN A 124 -3.60 -9.90 -5.25
CA ASN A 124 -3.35 -10.36 -6.61
C ASN A 124 -3.47 -9.28 -7.70
N TRP A 125 -3.77 -8.03 -7.36
CA TRP A 125 -4.09 -6.99 -8.34
C TRP A 125 -2.95 -6.78 -9.34
N LEU A 126 -1.69 -6.82 -8.90
CA LEU A 126 -0.52 -6.58 -9.76
C LEU A 126 -0.29 -7.76 -10.70
N GLY A 127 -0.36 -8.98 -10.15
CA GLY A 127 -0.30 -10.20 -10.97
C GLY A 127 -1.43 -10.29 -11.99
N LYS A 128 -2.62 -9.81 -11.63
CA LYS A 128 -3.79 -9.77 -12.51
C LYS A 128 -3.61 -8.79 -13.66
N LEU A 129 -2.99 -7.63 -13.45
CA LEU A 129 -2.65 -6.69 -14.54
C LEU A 129 -1.75 -7.34 -15.59
N LEU A 130 -0.76 -8.15 -15.16
CA LEU A 130 0.13 -8.88 -16.06
C LEU A 130 -0.62 -9.97 -16.82
N LYS A 131 -1.40 -10.78 -16.12
CA LYS A 131 -2.18 -11.87 -16.74
C LYS A 131 -3.16 -11.35 -17.79
N GLU A 132 -3.87 -10.27 -17.48
CA GLU A 132 -4.85 -9.66 -18.37
C GLU A 132 -4.20 -8.77 -19.44
N LYS A 133 -2.87 -8.66 -19.43
CA LYS A 133 -2.06 -7.92 -20.42
C LYS A 133 -2.37 -6.43 -20.48
N TYR A 134 -2.80 -5.85 -19.36
CA TYR A 134 -2.91 -4.41 -19.23
C TYR A 134 -1.55 -3.75 -19.07
N ILE A 135 -0.65 -4.44 -18.38
CA ILE A 135 0.75 -4.05 -18.25
C ILE A 135 1.63 -5.16 -18.81
N ASN A 136 2.81 -4.78 -19.27
CA ASN A 136 3.79 -5.71 -19.80
C ASN A 136 4.85 -6.06 -18.75
N LYS A 137 5.00 -5.19 -17.74
CA LYS A 137 6.08 -5.24 -16.76
C LYS A 137 5.65 -4.74 -15.40
N ALA A 138 6.05 -5.48 -14.37
CA ALA A 138 5.92 -5.07 -12.98
C ALA A 138 7.30 -4.95 -12.33
N ASN A 139 7.57 -3.83 -11.68
CA ASN A 139 8.76 -3.61 -10.87
C ASN A 139 8.33 -3.41 -9.43
N ILE A 140 8.82 -4.24 -8.53
CA ILE A 140 8.48 -4.22 -7.11
C ILE A 140 9.71 -3.76 -6.34
N ILE A 141 9.52 -2.78 -5.49
CA ILE A 141 10.52 -2.27 -4.56
C ILE A 141 9.98 -2.57 -3.18
N TYR A 142 10.52 -3.62 -2.57
CA TYR A 142 10.06 -4.01 -1.26
C TYR A 142 10.44 -2.98 -0.20
N SER A 143 9.52 -2.81 0.75
CA SER A 143 9.83 -2.19 2.03
C SER A 143 11.06 -2.86 2.64
N PRO A 144 11.97 -2.11 3.27
CA PRO A 144 13.02 -2.69 4.11
C PRO A 144 12.48 -3.57 5.24
N TYR A 145 11.17 -3.51 5.51
CA TYR A 145 10.48 -4.26 6.56
C TYR A 145 9.66 -5.44 6.05
N THR A 146 9.64 -5.70 4.72
CA THR A 146 8.90 -6.82 4.13
C THR A 146 9.24 -8.15 4.82
N LYS A 147 8.28 -9.07 4.80
CA LYS A 147 8.45 -10.46 5.26
C LYS A 147 8.43 -11.46 4.10
N GLU A 148 8.17 -10.98 2.89
CA GLU A 148 8.15 -11.81 1.68
C GLU A 148 9.56 -12.01 1.13
N ASP A 149 9.78 -13.18 0.53
CA ASP A 149 10.92 -13.41 -0.34
C ASP A 149 10.43 -13.34 -1.80
N ALA A 150 11.24 -12.76 -2.69
CA ALA A 150 10.93 -12.77 -4.12
C ALA A 150 10.77 -14.20 -4.66
N GLU A 151 11.51 -15.16 -4.10
CA GLU A 151 11.45 -16.57 -4.49
C GLU A 151 10.08 -17.21 -4.23
N ASP A 152 9.28 -16.67 -3.30
CA ASP A 152 7.91 -17.12 -3.04
C ASP A 152 7.00 -16.96 -4.28
N PHE A 153 7.39 -16.07 -5.21
CA PHE A 153 6.65 -15.73 -6.43
C PHE A 153 7.31 -16.23 -7.71
N LYS A 154 8.26 -17.18 -7.60
CA LYS A 154 9.00 -17.69 -8.75
C LYS A 154 8.13 -18.16 -9.92
N GLU A 155 7.01 -18.83 -9.65
CA GLU A 155 6.10 -19.30 -10.71
C GLU A 155 5.56 -18.13 -11.56
N ILE A 156 5.24 -17.00 -10.91
CA ILE A 156 4.74 -15.81 -11.57
C ILE A 156 5.88 -15.10 -12.33
N MET A 157 7.07 -15.03 -11.74
CA MET A 157 8.26 -14.47 -12.39
C MET A 157 8.71 -15.26 -13.63
N ASP A 158 8.51 -16.58 -13.64
CA ASP A 158 8.83 -17.43 -14.78
C ASP A 158 7.81 -17.22 -15.94
N ALA A 159 6.59 -16.78 -15.61
CA ALA A 159 5.49 -16.58 -16.57
C ALA A 159 5.39 -15.13 -17.10
N TYR A 160 5.80 -14.14 -16.31
CA TYR A 160 5.61 -12.71 -16.59
C TYR A 160 6.88 -11.90 -16.31
N GLU A 161 7.01 -10.73 -16.94
CA GLU A 161 8.16 -9.84 -16.72
C GLU A 161 8.02 -9.07 -15.39
N VAL A 162 8.49 -9.71 -14.32
CA VAL A 162 8.51 -9.19 -12.96
C VAL A 162 9.93 -8.96 -12.49
N HIS A 163 10.20 -7.80 -11.90
CA HIS A 163 11.50 -7.44 -11.35
C HIS A 163 11.38 -6.97 -9.92
N PHE A 164 12.21 -7.52 -9.04
CA PHE A 164 12.41 -6.99 -7.70
C PHE A 164 13.64 -6.10 -7.72
N LEU A 165 13.44 -4.81 -7.48
CA LEU A 165 14.47 -3.78 -7.57
C LEU A 165 14.76 -3.20 -6.19
N SER A 166 16.00 -2.77 -5.98
CA SER A 166 16.31 -1.89 -4.85
C SER A 166 15.78 -0.47 -5.10
N LEU A 167 15.57 0.26 -4.01
CA LEU A 167 15.23 1.68 -4.07
C LEU A 167 16.33 2.50 -4.77
N GLU A 168 17.59 2.11 -4.61
CA GLU A 168 18.72 2.75 -5.29
C GLU A 168 18.63 2.57 -6.80
N GLU A 169 18.32 1.35 -7.27
CA GLU A 169 18.10 1.09 -8.70
C GLU A 169 16.95 1.91 -9.26
N LEU A 170 15.82 1.99 -8.56
CA LEU A 170 14.71 2.87 -8.94
C LEU A 170 15.18 4.31 -9.13
N PHE A 171 15.98 4.83 -8.18
CA PHE A 171 16.47 6.21 -8.23
C PHE A 171 17.55 6.48 -9.28
N THR A 172 18.07 5.45 -9.95
CA THR A 172 18.97 5.63 -11.10
C THR A 172 18.26 5.59 -12.45
N ARG A 173 16.96 5.23 -12.47
CA ARG A 173 16.19 5.07 -13.70
C ARG A 173 15.50 6.37 -14.12
N GLU A 174 15.51 6.62 -15.42
CA GLU A 174 14.71 7.67 -16.02
C GLU A 174 13.33 7.11 -16.41
N ILE A 175 12.36 7.25 -15.51
CA ILE A 175 10.96 6.82 -15.77
C ILE A 175 10.06 8.03 -16.04
N ASP A 176 9.20 7.93 -17.06
CA ASP A 176 8.14 8.92 -17.35
C ASP A 176 6.85 8.54 -16.61
N VAL A 177 6.70 9.07 -15.40
CA VAL A 177 5.56 8.74 -14.54
C VAL A 177 4.30 9.45 -15.06
N ALA A 178 3.30 8.67 -15.45
CA ALA A 178 2.01 9.17 -15.93
C ALA A 178 1.08 9.57 -14.78
N ALA A 179 1.06 8.77 -13.71
CA ALA A 179 0.30 9.01 -12.49
C ALA A 179 1.05 8.50 -11.26
N ILE A 180 0.83 9.16 -10.12
CA ILE A 180 1.24 8.66 -8.81
C ILE A 180 -0.02 8.18 -8.09
N HIS A 181 -0.03 6.92 -7.71
CA HIS A 181 -1.02 6.35 -6.81
C HIS A 181 -0.41 6.20 -5.42
N ILE A 182 -1.16 6.58 -4.40
CA ILE A 182 -0.81 6.35 -3.00
C ILE A 182 -1.94 5.55 -2.38
N CYS A 183 -1.63 4.33 -1.99
CA CYS A 183 -2.56 3.51 -1.24
C CYS A 183 -2.33 3.77 0.25
N ARG A 184 -3.41 4.04 0.99
CA ARG A 184 -3.31 4.10 2.45
C ARG A 184 -3.16 2.71 3.05
N SER A 185 -3.78 1.70 2.44
CA SER A 185 -3.83 0.32 2.96
C SER A 185 -4.34 0.28 4.39
N GLY A 186 -5.52 0.85 4.60
CA GLY A 186 -6.10 1.09 5.92
C GLY A 186 -6.08 -0.11 6.88
N PRO A 187 -6.35 -1.36 6.44
CA PRO A 187 -6.24 -2.54 7.32
C PRO A 187 -4.81 -2.86 7.81
N TRP A 188 -3.77 -2.45 7.08
CA TRP A 188 -2.35 -2.71 7.39
C TRP A 188 -1.66 -1.51 8.02
N THR A 189 -2.13 -0.31 7.74
CA THR A 189 -1.54 0.92 8.26
C THR A 189 -2.29 1.49 9.47
N PRO A 190 -1.59 1.74 10.59
CA PRO A 190 -2.23 2.29 11.77
C PRO A 190 -2.87 3.66 11.55
N PRO A 191 -4.09 3.88 12.04
CA PRO A 191 -4.79 5.16 11.84
C PRO A 191 -4.15 6.34 12.59
N TRP A 192 -3.29 6.08 13.59
CA TRP A 192 -2.50 7.13 14.24
C TRP A 192 -1.33 7.65 13.40
N TYR A 193 -1.11 7.12 12.19
CA TYR A 193 -0.14 7.65 11.22
C TYR A 193 -0.78 8.41 10.06
N ASP A 194 -2.10 8.64 10.07
CA ASP A 194 -2.81 9.34 8.99
C ASP A 194 -2.32 10.78 8.81
N GLU A 195 -1.97 11.49 9.89
CA GLU A 195 -1.39 12.84 9.78
C GLU A 195 -0.02 12.83 9.07
N ALA A 196 0.78 11.78 9.27
CA ALA A 196 2.07 11.64 8.59
C ALA A 196 1.90 11.27 7.11
N LEU A 197 0.85 10.52 6.76
CA LEU A 197 0.46 10.29 5.36
C LEU A 197 0.03 11.60 4.70
N ASP A 198 -0.77 12.43 5.37
CA ASP A 198 -1.13 13.76 4.88
C ASP A 198 0.11 14.64 4.64
N GLU A 199 1.09 14.61 5.55
CA GLU A 199 2.38 15.28 5.36
C GLU A 199 3.15 14.73 4.16
N PHE A 200 3.13 13.42 3.95
CA PHE A 200 3.79 12.76 2.83
C PHE A 200 3.19 13.18 1.48
N ILE A 201 1.86 13.19 1.36
CA ILE A 201 1.15 13.61 0.16
C ILE A 201 1.45 15.07 -0.19
N LYS A 202 1.47 15.96 0.82
CA LYS A 202 1.79 17.39 0.64
C LYS A 202 3.21 17.64 0.12
N GLN A 203 4.16 16.72 0.34
CA GLN A 203 5.54 16.88 -0.12
C GLN A 203 5.70 16.67 -1.63
N ILE A 204 4.73 16.05 -2.31
CA ILE A 204 4.84 15.61 -3.71
C ILE A 204 4.82 16.80 -4.66
N SER A 205 3.83 17.67 -4.55
CA SER A 205 3.69 18.80 -5.47
C SER A 205 2.55 19.73 -5.04
N GLU A 206 2.54 20.93 -5.61
CA GLU A 206 1.36 21.82 -5.64
C GLU A 206 0.29 21.33 -6.65
N SER A 207 0.50 20.17 -7.29
CA SER A 207 -0.41 19.54 -8.26
C SER A 207 -1.75 19.12 -7.65
N PRO A 208 -2.83 19.01 -8.46
CA PRO A 208 -4.13 18.58 -7.96
C PRO A 208 -4.05 17.15 -7.40
N VAL A 209 -4.51 17.01 -6.15
CA VAL A 209 -4.69 15.72 -5.48
C VAL A 209 -6.14 15.29 -5.66
N LEU A 210 -6.34 14.13 -6.30
CA LEU A 210 -7.63 13.45 -6.34
C LEU A 210 -7.68 12.50 -5.15
N GLN A 211 -8.39 12.91 -4.09
CA GLN A 211 -8.56 12.11 -2.89
C GLN A 211 -9.88 11.35 -2.95
N ILE A 212 -9.81 10.02 -2.84
CA ILE A 212 -10.95 9.09 -2.86
C ILE A 212 -11.07 8.40 -1.49
N GLU A 213 -10.70 9.10 -0.41
CA GLU A 213 -10.50 8.51 0.91
C GLU A 213 -11.64 8.79 1.88
N VAL A 214 -11.80 7.88 2.84
CA VAL A 214 -12.62 8.06 4.04
C VAL A 214 -11.70 8.57 5.14
N LYS A 215 -12.03 9.67 5.81
CA LYS A 215 -11.26 10.09 6.99
C LYS A 215 -11.49 9.11 8.13
N ARG A 216 -10.42 8.50 8.65
CA ARG A 216 -10.49 7.68 9.87
C ARG A 216 -10.47 8.58 11.10
N SER A 217 -11.23 8.22 12.11
CA SER A 217 -11.22 8.89 13.42
C SER A 217 -10.77 7.90 14.47
N TRP A 218 -9.49 8.00 14.87
CA TRP A 218 -8.89 7.15 15.90
C TRP A 218 -8.99 7.80 17.28
N GLN A 219 -9.94 7.34 18.10
CA GLN A 219 -10.22 7.87 19.43
C GLN A 219 -10.44 6.75 20.45
N PRO A 220 -9.43 5.89 20.71
CA PRO A 220 -9.60 4.70 21.58
C PRO A 220 -10.04 5.03 23.00
N LYS A 221 -9.69 6.21 23.52
CA LYS A 221 -10.09 6.68 24.86
C LYS A 221 -11.56 7.10 24.96
N ALA A 222 -12.24 7.29 23.83
CA ALA A 222 -13.64 7.69 23.79
C ALA A 222 -14.61 6.49 23.76
N LEU A 223 -14.10 5.26 23.64
CA LEU A 223 -14.92 4.05 23.54
C LEU A 223 -15.67 3.78 24.85
N ASN A 224 -17.00 3.75 24.77
CA ASN A 224 -17.86 3.29 25.86
C ASN A 224 -17.97 1.74 25.84
N LEU A 225 -18.64 1.16 26.85
CA LEU A 225 -18.79 -0.30 26.94
C LEU A 225 -19.55 -0.91 25.74
N ALA A 226 -20.56 -0.23 25.20
CA ALA A 226 -21.29 -0.70 24.03
C ALA A 226 -20.40 -0.70 22.78
N ASP A 227 -19.60 0.35 22.57
CA ASP A 227 -18.65 0.41 21.46
C ASP A 227 -17.65 -0.76 21.52
N GLN A 228 -17.17 -1.08 22.73
CA GLN A 228 -16.26 -2.21 22.95
C GLN A 228 -16.91 -3.54 22.60
N ILE A 229 -18.16 -3.78 23.03
CA ILE A 229 -18.91 -5.00 22.70
C ILE A 229 -19.12 -5.10 21.18
N ASN A 230 -19.48 -4.00 20.52
CA ASN A 230 -19.71 -3.99 19.09
C ASN A 230 -18.43 -4.28 18.30
N CYS A 231 -17.26 -3.78 18.74
CA CYS A 231 -15.95 -4.11 18.16
C CYS A 231 -15.67 -5.62 18.18
N PHE A 232 -16.09 -6.34 19.22
CA PHE A 232 -15.91 -7.79 19.31
C PHE A 232 -16.97 -8.58 18.54
N MET A 233 -18.16 -8.01 18.33
CA MET A 233 -19.24 -8.64 17.57
C MET A 233 -19.16 -8.36 16.06
N GLY A 234 -18.37 -7.37 15.63
CA GLY A 234 -18.25 -6.94 14.22
C GLY A 234 -19.51 -6.22 13.71
N ILE A 235 -20.06 -5.30 14.52
CA ILE A 235 -21.34 -4.60 14.26
C ILE A 235 -21.17 -3.07 14.39
N LEU A 236 -20.00 -2.50 14.05
CA LEU A 236 -19.83 -1.04 14.00
C LEU A 236 -19.99 -0.48 12.58
#